data_AF-A0A9K3P701-F1
#
_entry.id   AF-A0A9K3P701-F1
#
_cell.length_a   1.000
_cell.length_b   1.000
_cell.length_c   1.000
_cell.angle_alpha   90.00
_cell.angle_beta   90.00
_cell.angle_gamma   90.00
#
_symmetry.space_group_name_H-M   'P 1'
#
loop_
_entity.id
_entity.type
_entity.pdbx_description
1 polymer ?
#
loop_
_entity_poly.entity_id
_entity_poly.type
_entity_poly.pdbx_seq_one_letter_code
_entity_poly.pdbx_strand_id
1 'polypeptide(L)'
;MVNFSVEQMRSIMDLKHNIRSMSVIAHVDHGKTTLTDSLVQKAGIISSKAAGGARYTDTRADEAERGITIKSTGISMFFEYDMKAGEVGGISEEEQAALAKDIADKLDAEANVQISENSYLINLIDSPGHVDFSSEVTAALRVTDGALVVVDTIDGVCVQTETVLRQAISERVKPVLMVNKVDRALLELQLPAEELYQAFCRSIESVNVIVATYNDEALGDVQVDPTKELSPLDPVFTSGPSP
;
A
#
# COMPACT_ATOMS: atom_id res chain seq x y z
N MET A 1 12.50 -17.72 1.27
CA MET A 1 11.53 -18.80 1.56
C MET A 1 10.32 -18.08 2.09
N VAL A 2 9.15 -18.30 1.48
CA VAL A 2 7.94 -17.53 1.80
C VAL A 2 7.56 -17.80 3.26
N ASN A 3 7.32 -16.76 4.04
CA ASN A 3 7.11 -16.86 5.49
C ASN A 3 5.71 -17.38 5.88
N PHE A 4 4.89 -17.80 4.91
CA PHE A 4 3.51 -18.21 5.14
C PHE A 4 3.09 -19.39 4.25
N SER A 5 2.23 -20.26 4.80
CA SER A 5 1.64 -21.40 4.09
C SER A 5 0.30 -21.03 3.41
N VAL A 6 -0.09 -21.81 2.40
CA VAL A 6 -1.38 -21.65 1.71
C VAL A 6 -2.56 -21.82 2.68
N GLU A 7 -2.41 -22.69 3.68
CA GLU A 7 -3.42 -22.91 4.71
C GLU A 7 -3.60 -21.67 5.57
N GLN A 8 -2.51 -20.98 5.95
CA GLN A 8 -2.58 -19.74 6.73
C GLN A 8 -3.31 -18.64 5.96
N MET A 9 -3.00 -18.50 4.65
CA MET A 9 -3.70 -17.56 3.79
C MET A 9 -5.19 -17.85 3.73
N ARG A 10 -5.59 -19.12 3.55
CA ARG A 10 -7.00 -19.50 3.48
C ARG A 10 -7.75 -19.11 4.74
N SER A 11 -7.16 -19.34 5.91
CA SER A 11 -7.79 -19.02 7.19
C SER A 11 -7.89 -17.51 7.46
N ILE A 12 -6.93 -16.70 6.99
CA ILE A 12 -7.01 -15.24 7.09
C ILE A 12 -8.07 -14.66 6.14
N MET A 13 -8.33 -15.30 5.00
CA MET A 13 -9.35 -14.82 4.05
C MET A 13 -10.76 -14.73 4.67
N ASP A 14 -11.02 -15.45 5.77
CA ASP A 14 -12.29 -15.37 6.48
C ASP A 14 -12.37 -14.10 7.38
N LEU A 15 -11.23 -13.52 7.76
CA LEU A 15 -11.11 -12.26 8.51
C LEU A 15 -11.15 -11.04 7.59
N LYS A 16 -12.31 -10.81 6.94
CA LYS A 16 -12.50 -9.74 5.93
C LYS A 16 -12.09 -8.33 6.41
N HIS A 17 -12.24 -8.04 7.70
CA HIS A 17 -11.88 -6.75 8.30
C HIS A 17 -10.38 -6.49 8.34
N ASN A 18 -9.55 -7.52 8.18
CA ASN A 18 -8.09 -7.45 8.15
C ASN A 18 -7.50 -7.54 6.73
N ILE A 19 -8.36 -7.60 5.71
CA ILE A 19 -7.94 -7.58 4.31
C ILE A 19 -7.88 -6.13 3.83
N ARG A 20 -6.80 -5.74 3.16
CA ARG A 20 -6.62 -4.43 2.55
C ARG A 20 -6.22 -4.59 1.10
N SER A 21 -7.07 -4.15 0.18
CA SER A 21 -6.72 -4.13 -1.24
C SER A 21 -6.28 -2.73 -1.61
N MET A 22 -5.03 -2.60 -2.07
CA MET A 22 -4.45 -1.31 -2.38
C MET A 22 -3.67 -1.32 -3.70
N SER A 23 -3.72 -0.22 -4.43
CA SER A 23 -2.99 -0.04 -5.68
C SER A 23 -1.88 0.98 -5.49
N VAL A 24 -0.74 0.81 -6.14
CA VAL A 24 0.30 1.85 -6.14
C VAL A 24 0.07 2.80 -7.32
N ILE A 25 0.14 4.11 -7.10
CA ILE A 25 0.03 5.17 -8.11
C ILE A 25 1.33 5.95 -8.11
N ALA A 26 1.95 6.14 -9.26
CA ALA A 26 3.17 6.94 -9.39
C ALA A 26 3.32 7.46 -10.82
N HIS A 27 4.08 8.55 -10.98
CA HIS A 27 4.63 8.91 -12.28
C HIS A 27 5.69 7.89 -12.73
N VAL A 28 5.98 7.84 -14.03
CA VAL A 28 7.11 7.07 -14.57
C VAL A 28 8.39 7.50 -13.86
N ASP A 29 9.26 6.53 -13.57
CA ASP A 29 10.54 6.72 -12.86
C ASP A 29 10.47 7.28 -11.44
N HIS A 30 9.30 7.37 -10.80
CA HIS A 30 9.19 7.73 -9.37
C HIS A 30 9.50 6.58 -8.41
N GLY A 31 10.01 5.45 -8.91
CA GLY A 31 10.44 4.32 -8.09
C GLY A 31 9.31 3.40 -7.62
N LYS A 32 8.22 3.34 -8.38
CA LYS A 32 7.06 2.49 -8.12
C LYS A 32 7.43 1.00 -7.97
N THR A 33 8.05 0.42 -8.98
CA THR A 33 8.46 -0.98 -9.01
C THR A 33 9.44 -1.29 -7.89
N THR A 34 10.39 -0.37 -7.62
CA THR A 34 11.37 -0.52 -6.53
C THR A 34 10.69 -0.54 -5.15
N LEU A 35 9.68 0.31 -4.95
CA LEU A 35 8.90 0.33 -3.72
C LEU A 35 8.13 -0.97 -3.54
N THR A 36 7.43 -1.42 -4.59
CA THR A 36 6.70 -2.69 -4.59
C THR A 36 7.64 -3.86 -4.28
N ASP A 37 8.79 -3.93 -4.94
CA ASP A 37 9.81 -4.96 -4.69
C ASP A 37 10.27 -4.99 -3.21
N SER A 38 10.45 -3.83 -2.60
CA SER A 38 10.81 -3.71 -1.18
C SER A 38 9.72 -4.29 -0.25
N LEU A 39 8.45 -4.05 -0.57
CA LEU A 39 7.32 -4.61 0.17
C LEU A 39 7.25 -6.13 0.02
N VAL A 40 7.45 -6.64 -1.20
CA VAL A 40 7.44 -8.09 -1.48
C VAL A 40 8.62 -8.80 -0.81
N GLN A 41 9.79 -8.16 -0.76
CA GLN A 41 10.94 -8.64 0.00
C GLN A 41 10.60 -8.72 1.50
N LYS A 42 10.02 -7.65 2.06
CA LYS A 42 9.66 -7.59 3.48
C LYS A 42 8.61 -8.64 3.86
N ALA A 43 7.69 -8.94 2.94
CA ALA A 43 6.71 -10.03 3.08
C ALA A 43 7.35 -11.44 3.00
N GLY A 44 8.65 -11.55 2.73
CA GLY A 44 9.37 -12.83 2.66
C GLY A 44 9.13 -13.62 1.36
N ILE A 45 8.38 -13.07 0.40
CA ILE A 45 8.07 -13.70 -0.88
C ILE A 45 9.33 -13.79 -1.74
N ILE A 46 10.19 -12.76 -1.71
CA ILE A 46 11.46 -12.70 -2.43
C ILE A 46 12.63 -12.67 -1.43
N SER A 47 13.76 -13.30 -1.79
CA SER A 47 15.00 -13.19 -1.02
C SER A 47 15.60 -11.79 -1.10
N SER A 48 16.22 -11.31 -0.01
CA SER A 48 16.89 -9.99 0.03
C SER A 48 17.92 -9.75 -1.07
N LYS A 49 18.57 -10.81 -1.58
CA LYS A 49 19.54 -10.71 -2.69
C LYS A 49 18.91 -10.45 -4.06
N ALA A 50 17.62 -10.70 -4.22
CA ALA A 50 16.89 -10.54 -5.48
C ALA A 50 16.02 -9.27 -5.49
N ALA A 51 15.84 -8.61 -4.34
CA ALA A 51 15.03 -7.41 -4.23
C ALA A 51 15.65 -6.22 -4.98
N GLY A 52 14.82 -5.45 -5.70
CA GLY A 52 15.23 -4.29 -6.50
C GLY A 52 15.92 -4.63 -7.83
N GLY A 53 16.58 -5.79 -7.93
CA GLY A 53 17.18 -6.28 -9.17
C GLY A 53 16.25 -7.16 -10.00
N ALA A 54 15.38 -7.94 -9.34
CA ALA A 54 14.49 -8.88 -10.01
C ALA A 54 13.22 -8.24 -10.58
N ARG A 55 12.76 -7.10 -10.04
CA ARG A 55 11.52 -6.42 -10.46
C ARG A 55 10.36 -7.39 -10.60
N TYR A 56 9.95 -7.96 -9.48
CA TYR A 56 9.08 -9.14 -9.44
C TYR A 56 7.70 -8.91 -10.06
N THR A 57 7.22 -7.67 -10.07
CA THR A 57 5.96 -7.28 -10.72
C THR A 57 6.07 -7.12 -12.24
N ASP A 58 7.28 -6.88 -12.76
CA ASP A 58 7.57 -6.77 -14.18
C ASP A 58 7.74 -8.16 -14.79
N THR A 59 6.62 -8.88 -14.94
CA THR A 59 6.62 -10.28 -15.40
C THR A 59 7.00 -10.43 -16.88
N ARG A 60 6.94 -9.36 -17.67
CA ARG A 60 7.22 -9.40 -19.11
C ARG A 60 8.63 -8.89 -19.43
N ALA A 61 9.23 -9.47 -20.47
CA ALA A 61 10.58 -9.10 -20.90
C ALA A 61 10.68 -7.64 -21.38
N ASP A 62 9.63 -7.11 -22.01
CA ASP A 62 9.55 -5.71 -22.46
C ASP A 62 9.40 -4.72 -21.29
N GLU A 63 8.72 -5.10 -20.22
CA GLU A 63 8.64 -4.32 -18.96
C GLU A 63 10.03 -4.19 -18.32
N ALA A 64 10.70 -5.32 -18.14
CA ALA A 64 12.02 -5.37 -17.52
C ALA A 64 13.09 -4.61 -18.35
N GLU A 65 13.06 -4.72 -19.68
CA GLU A 65 13.99 -4.02 -20.57
C GLU A 65 13.78 -2.50 -20.55
N ARG A 66 12.52 -2.04 -20.50
CA ARG A 66 12.18 -0.62 -20.58
C ARG A 66 12.07 0.09 -19.24
N GLY A 67 12.00 -0.65 -18.13
CA GLY A 67 11.84 -0.05 -16.79
C GLY A 67 10.43 0.49 -16.52
N ILE A 68 9.42 -0.04 -17.21
CA ILE A 68 8.02 0.42 -17.07
C ILE A 68 7.09 -0.75 -16.78
N THR A 69 6.08 -0.50 -15.95
CA THR A 69 4.98 -1.44 -15.71
C THR A 69 3.93 -1.31 -16.82
N ILE A 70 3.70 -2.37 -17.59
CA ILE A 70 2.74 -2.41 -18.71
C ILE A 70 1.44 -3.09 -18.26
N LYS A 71 1.51 -4.12 -17.42
CA LYS A 71 0.36 -4.88 -16.94
C LYS A 71 0.18 -4.81 -15.43
N SER A 72 -1.08 -4.92 -15.02
CA SER A 72 -1.42 -5.02 -13.61
C SER A 72 -1.09 -6.39 -13.03
N THR A 73 -0.21 -6.43 -12.05
CA THR A 73 0.13 -7.65 -11.30
C THR A 73 -0.34 -7.51 -9.85
N GLY A 74 -1.10 -8.50 -9.36
CA GLY A 74 -1.56 -8.55 -7.97
C GLY A 74 -0.62 -9.40 -7.11
N ILE A 75 -0.23 -8.90 -5.95
CA ILE A 75 0.58 -9.61 -4.97
C ILE A 75 -0.14 -9.58 -3.63
N SER A 76 -0.32 -10.74 -3.02
CA SER A 76 -0.82 -10.85 -1.64
C SER A 76 0.36 -10.96 -0.68
N MET A 77 0.38 -10.08 0.31
CA MET A 77 1.41 -9.99 1.34
C MET A 77 0.76 -10.20 2.71
N PHE A 78 1.41 -11.04 3.51
CA PHE A 78 1.01 -11.30 4.87
C PHE A 78 1.88 -10.50 5.84
N PHE A 79 1.24 -9.77 6.75
CA PHE A 79 1.91 -9.01 7.80
C PHE A 79 1.25 -9.25 9.15
N GLU A 80 2.08 -9.37 10.19
CA GLU A 80 1.62 -9.26 11.59
C GLU A 80 2.06 -7.90 12.10
N TYR A 81 1.10 -7.11 12.58
CA TYR A 81 1.34 -5.74 13.01
C TYR A 81 0.44 -5.37 14.19
N ASP A 82 1.07 -4.97 15.30
CA ASP A 82 0.32 -4.47 16.45
C ASP A 82 0.06 -2.97 16.28
N MET A 83 -1.19 -2.64 15.94
CA MET A 83 -1.65 -1.27 15.75
C MET A 83 -1.55 -0.43 17.04
N LYS A 84 -1.51 -1.03 18.23
CA LYS A 84 -1.43 -0.32 19.52
C LYS A 84 0.01 0.00 19.93
N ALA A 85 0.94 -0.90 19.67
CA ALA A 85 2.37 -0.69 19.95
C ALA A 85 3.08 0.14 18.87
N GLY A 86 2.51 0.23 17.66
CA GLY A 86 3.18 0.90 16.53
C GLY A 86 4.44 0.17 16.06
N GLU A 87 4.59 -1.09 16.45
CA GLU A 87 5.72 -1.95 16.10
C GLU A 87 5.26 -3.08 15.18
N VAL A 88 6.16 -3.50 14.27
CA VAL A 88 6.01 -4.76 13.53
C VAL A 88 6.19 -5.88 14.55
N GLY A 89 5.10 -6.27 15.19
CA GLY A 89 5.07 -7.28 16.23
C GLY A 89 5.63 -8.60 15.69
N GLY A 90 6.83 -8.95 16.11
CA GLY A 90 7.20 -10.35 16.27
C GLY A 90 6.45 -10.86 17.50
N ILE A 91 5.75 -11.99 17.34
CA ILE A 91 4.83 -12.51 18.35
C ILE A 91 5.51 -12.60 19.73
N SER A 92 4.96 -11.94 20.75
CA SER A 92 5.33 -12.18 22.15
C SER A 92 4.50 -13.36 22.68
N GLU A 93 5.17 -14.27 23.42
CA GLU A 93 4.59 -15.55 23.86
C GLU A 93 3.38 -15.40 24.82
N GLU A 94 3.22 -14.23 25.45
CA GLU A 94 2.19 -13.99 26.46
C GLU A 94 0.84 -13.54 25.86
N GLU A 95 0.84 -12.89 24.69
CA GLU A 95 -0.38 -12.40 24.03
C GLU A 95 -1.10 -13.47 23.19
N GLN A 96 -0.40 -14.57 22.85
CA GLN A 96 -0.96 -15.76 22.21
C GLN A 96 -2.10 -16.41 23.03
N ALA A 97 -2.05 -16.28 24.36
CA ALA A 97 -2.95 -17.01 25.27
C ALA A 97 -4.34 -16.38 25.41
N ALA A 98 -4.47 -15.06 25.25
CA ALA A 98 -5.75 -14.36 25.38
C ALA A 98 -6.62 -14.51 24.12
N LEU A 99 -5.97 -14.60 22.95
CA LEU A 99 -6.64 -14.63 21.66
C LEU A 99 -7.04 -16.05 21.20
N ALA A 100 -6.36 -17.08 21.70
CA ALA A 100 -6.72 -18.48 21.47
C ALA A 100 -8.19 -18.80 21.81
N LYS A 101 -8.83 -17.98 22.66
CA LYS A 101 -10.20 -18.23 23.15
C LYS A 101 -11.30 -17.78 22.18
N ASP A 102 -11.10 -16.71 21.41
CA ASP A 102 -12.07 -16.25 20.38
C ASP A 102 -11.84 -16.92 19.01
N ILE A 103 -10.61 -17.36 18.77
CA ILE A 103 -10.17 -18.15 17.61
C ILE A 103 -10.73 -19.58 17.69
N ALA A 104 -10.74 -20.18 18.89
CA ALA A 104 -11.25 -21.53 19.11
C ALA A 104 -12.75 -21.71 18.78
N ASP A 105 -13.54 -20.64 18.87
CA ASP A 105 -14.99 -20.70 18.61
C ASP A 105 -15.34 -20.59 17.11
N LYS A 106 -14.38 -20.22 16.25
CA LYS A 106 -14.59 -20.05 14.79
C LYS A 106 -13.71 -20.93 13.90
N LEU A 107 -12.67 -21.56 14.46
CA LEU A 107 -11.82 -22.50 13.73
C LEU A 107 -12.28 -23.94 13.97
N ASP A 108 -12.95 -24.50 12.97
CA ASP A 108 -13.05 -25.94 12.82
C ASP A 108 -11.65 -26.58 12.86
N ALA A 109 -11.57 -27.70 13.57
CA ALA A 109 -10.41 -28.37 14.14
C ALA A 109 -9.30 -28.89 13.20
N GLU A 110 -9.02 -28.31 12.03
CA GLU A 110 -8.11 -28.95 11.04
C GLU A 110 -6.96 -28.13 10.45
N ALA A 111 -6.69 -26.89 10.89
CA ALA A 111 -5.48 -26.17 10.45
C ALA A 111 -4.58 -25.81 11.64
N ASN A 112 -3.35 -26.29 11.61
CA ASN A 112 -2.31 -26.13 12.63
C ASN A 112 -1.69 -24.70 12.59
N VAL A 113 -2.54 -23.68 12.45
CA VAL A 113 -2.13 -22.31 12.14
C VAL A 113 -2.71 -21.36 13.19
N GLN A 114 -1.82 -20.76 13.98
CA GLN A 114 -2.17 -19.66 14.87
C GLN A 114 -2.24 -18.36 14.05
N ILE A 115 -3.43 -17.76 13.93
CA ILE A 115 -3.64 -16.44 13.32
C ILE A 115 -3.92 -15.46 14.45
N SER A 116 -3.31 -14.28 14.44
CA SER A 116 -3.61 -13.25 15.44
C SER A 116 -4.64 -12.21 14.93
N GLU A 117 -5.28 -11.43 15.81
CA GLU A 117 -6.08 -10.26 15.41
C GLU A 117 -5.23 -9.19 14.73
N ASN A 118 -3.92 -9.21 15.00
CA ASN A 118 -2.90 -8.35 14.43
C ASN A 118 -2.41 -8.86 13.06
N SER A 119 -2.99 -9.94 12.53
CA SER A 119 -2.65 -10.51 11.24
C SER A 119 -3.44 -9.84 10.11
N TYR A 120 -2.73 -9.19 9.20
CA TYR A 120 -3.28 -8.46 8.05
C TYR A 120 -2.88 -9.11 6.72
N LEU A 121 -3.84 -9.15 5.80
CA LEU A 121 -3.62 -9.57 4.42
C LEU A 121 -3.71 -8.33 3.52
N ILE A 122 -2.59 -7.95 2.92
CA ILE A 122 -2.51 -6.80 2.04
C ILE A 122 -2.40 -7.30 0.60
N ASN A 123 -3.39 -7.01 -0.22
CA ASN A 123 -3.37 -7.25 -1.65
C ASN A 123 -2.88 -5.98 -2.33
N LEU A 124 -1.65 -6.01 -2.84
CA LEU A 124 -1.05 -4.92 -3.59
C LEU A 124 -1.25 -5.16 -5.08
N ILE A 125 -1.85 -4.20 -5.77
CA ILE A 125 -2.01 -4.22 -7.22
C ILE A 125 -1.05 -3.19 -7.83
N ASP A 126 -0.07 -3.70 -8.56
CA ASP A 126 0.86 -2.84 -9.28
C ASP A 126 0.29 -2.44 -10.63
N SER A 127 -0.33 -1.26 -10.72
CA SER A 127 -0.91 -0.72 -11.97
C SER A 127 0.13 -0.10 -12.93
N PRO A 128 -0.20 0.16 -14.20
CA PRO A 128 0.69 0.92 -15.08
C PRO A 128 0.84 2.39 -14.62
N GLY A 129 2.04 2.96 -14.70
CA GLY A 129 2.28 4.39 -14.44
C GLY A 129 2.14 5.29 -15.69
N HIS A 130 2.05 4.68 -16.88
CA HIS A 130 2.06 5.39 -18.16
C HIS A 130 0.64 5.71 -18.65
N VAL A 131 0.46 6.89 -19.24
CA VAL A 131 -0.84 7.40 -19.74
C VAL A 131 -1.50 6.50 -20.78
N ASP A 132 -0.70 5.79 -21.57
CA ASP A 132 -1.16 4.89 -22.63
C ASP A 132 -1.95 3.67 -22.11
N PHE A 133 -1.83 3.35 -20.81
CA PHE A 133 -2.48 2.19 -20.18
C PHE A 133 -3.60 2.58 -19.21
N SER A 134 -4.22 3.74 -19.42
CA SER A 134 -5.27 4.30 -18.55
C SER A 134 -6.48 3.38 -18.32
N SER A 135 -6.84 2.52 -19.28
CA SER A 135 -7.93 1.54 -19.13
C SER A 135 -7.61 0.48 -18.08
N GLU A 136 -6.34 0.06 -18.00
CA GLU A 136 -5.87 -0.94 -17.05
C GLU A 136 -5.71 -0.34 -15.66
N VAL A 137 -5.24 0.91 -15.57
CA VAL A 137 -5.21 1.69 -14.32
C VAL A 137 -6.60 1.84 -13.72
N THR A 138 -7.60 2.18 -14.54
CA THR A 138 -9.00 2.32 -14.07
C THR A 138 -9.56 0.98 -13.58
N ALA A 139 -9.26 -0.12 -14.27
CA ALA A 139 -9.69 -1.45 -13.84
C ALA A 139 -9.04 -1.86 -12.51
N ALA A 140 -7.76 -1.54 -12.30
CA ALA A 140 -7.07 -1.77 -11.04
C ALA A 140 -7.66 -0.95 -9.89
N LEU A 141 -7.95 0.33 -10.11
CA LEU A 141 -8.53 1.21 -9.08
C LEU A 141 -9.93 0.78 -8.62
N ARG A 142 -10.72 0.16 -9.51
CA ARG A 142 -12.07 -0.34 -9.15
C ARG A 142 -12.08 -1.54 -8.23
N VAL A 143 -10.97 -2.25 -8.13
CA VAL A 143 -10.84 -3.45 -7.28
C VAL A 143 -10.03 -3.17 -6.01
N THR A 144 -9.56 -1.93 -5.82
CA THR A 144 -8.81 -1.52 -4.63
C THR A 144 -9.61 -0.56 -3.76
N ASP A 145 -9.42 -0.66 -2.45
CA ASP A 145 -10.05 0.19 -1.45
C ASP A 145 -9.17 1.42 -1.15
N GLY A 146 -7.86 1.28 -1.34
CA GLY A 146 -6.86 2.32 -1.10
C GLY A 146 -5.86 2.47 -2.25
N ALA A 147 -5.22 3.62 -2.31
CA ALA A 147 -4.16 3.88 -3.28
C ALA A 147 -2.93 4.49 -2.61
N LEU A 148 -1.77 3.85 -2.78
CA LEU A 148 -0.48 4.36 -2.34
C LEU A 148 0.09 5.28 -3.43
N VAL A 149 0.07 6.58 -3.19
CA VAL A 149 0.55 7.62 -4.11
C VAL A 149 2.02 7.87 -3.85
N VAL A 150 2.88 7.56 -4.81
CA VAL A 150 4.34 7.73 -4.71
C VAL A 150 4.76 9.00 -5.45
N VAL A 151 5.38 9.90 -4.71
CA VAL A 151 5.81 11.23 -5.21
C VAL A 151 7.31 11.38 -4.98
N ASP A 152 8.03 11.84 -6.00
CA ASP A 152 9.46 12.15 -5.87
C ASP A 152 9.64 13.43 -5.03
N THR A 153 10.61 13.43 -4.12
CA THR A 153 10.95 14.60 -3.29
C THR A 153 11.38 15.82 -4.12
N ILE A 154 12.04 15.58 -5.26
CA ILE A 154 12.60 16.63 -6.12
C ILE A 154 11.62 17.02 -7.21
N ASP A 155 11.11 16.04 -7.96
CA ASP A 155 10.22 16.31 -9.10
C ASP A 155 8.78 16.65 -8.65
N GLY A 156 8.39 16.24 -7.44
CA GLY A 156 7.08 16.54 -6.88
C GLY A 156 5.93 15.85 -7.61
N VAL A 157 4.74 16.47 -7.57
CA VAL A 157 3.54 15.91 -8.19
C VAL A 157 3.52 16.25 -9.68
N CYS A 158 3.61 15.23 -10.52
CA CYS A 158 3.53 15.37 -11.97
C CYS A 158 2.09 15.18 -12.50
N VAL A 159 1.84 15.60 -13.75
CA VAL A 159 0.53 15.52 -14.42
C VAL A 159 -0.04 14.10 -14.45
N GLN A 160 0.82 13.08 -14.56
CA GLN A 160 0.39 11.67 -14.53
C GLN A 160 -0.14 11.28 -13.15
N THR A 161 0.59 11.62 -12.09
CA THR A 161 0.14 11.38 -10.70
C THR A 161 -1.18 12.09 -10.44
N GLU A 162 -1.34 13.33 -10.88
CA GLU A 162 -2.60 14.08 -10.76
C GLU A 162 -3.74 13.39 -11.49
N THR A 163 -3.52 12.96 -12.74
CA THR A 163 -4.55 12.33 -13.57
C THR A 163 -5.05 11.02 -12.95
N VAL A 164 -4.13 10.17 -12.47
CA VAL A 164 -4.47 8.88 -11.86
C VAL A 164 -5.06 9.07 -10.46
N LEU A 165 -4.55 10.03 -9.67
CA LEU A 165 -5.13 10.38 -8.37
C LEU A 165 -6.57 10.87 -8.50
N ARG A 166 -6.86 11.71 -9.50
CA ARG A 166 -8.23 12.13 -9.82
C ARG A 166 -9.14 10.95 -10.15
N GLN A 167 -8.64 9.99 -10.93
CA GLN A 167 -9.39 8.75 -11.23
C GLN A 167 -9.64 7.94 -9.96
N ALA A 168 -8.64 7.81 -9.08
CA ALA A 168 -8.77 7.09 -7.82
C ALA A 168 -9.84 7.71 -6.91
N ILE A 169 -9.85 9.03 -6.76
CA ILE A 169 -10.87 9.75 -5.97
C ILE A 169 -12.27 9.57 -6.59
N SER A 170 -12.37 9.62 -7.92
CA SER A 170 -13.65 9.40 -8.63
C SER A 170 -14.20 7.98 -8.41
N GLU A 171 -13.34 7.00 -8.26
CA GLU A 171 -13.68 5.61 -7.92
C GLU A 171 -13.76 5.38 -6.39
N ARG A 172 -13.73 6.46 -5.59
CA ARG A 172 -13.84 6.46 -4.11
C ARG A 172 -12.74 5.68 -3.41
N VAL A 173 -11.55 5.68 -3.99
CA VAL A 173 -10.36 5.06 -3.43
C VAL A 173 -9.65 6.05 -2.51
N LYS A 174 -9.31 5.63 -1.28
CA LYS A 174 -8.62 6.50 -0.31
C LYS A 174 -7.12 6.61 -0.61
N PRO A 175 -6.57 7.81 -0.84
CA PRO A 175 -5.14 7.97 -1.11
C PRO A 175 -4.30 7.97 0.18
N VAL A 176 -3.11 7.38 0.09
CA VAL A 176 -2.04 7.44 1.11
C VAL A 176 -0.77 7.91 0.40
N LEU A 177 -0.19 9.03 0.85
CA LEU A 177 0.98 9.61 0.21
C LEU A 177 2.28 9.02 0.76
N MET A 178 3.19 8.66 -0.14
CA MET A 178 4.57 8.31 0.17
C MET A 178 5.52 9.18 -0.65
N VAL A 179 6.44 9.86 0.05
CA VAL A 179 7.50 10.64 -0.59
C VAL A 179 8.73 9.75 -0.79
N ASN A 180 9.23 9.70 -2.01
CA ASN A 180 10.32 8.82 -2.46
C ASN A 180 11.53 9.64 -2.98
N LYS A 181 12.64 8.94 -3.21
CA LYS A 181 13.93 9.51 -3.65
C LYS A 181 14.53 10.58 -2.72
N VAL A 182 14.28 10.45 -1.41
CA VAL A 182 14.85 11.33 -0.39
C VAL A 182 16.38 11.22 -0.33
N ASP A 183 16.92 10.05 -0.68
CA ASP A 183 18.34 9.79 -0.84
C ASP A 183 19.02 10.76 -1.81
N ARG A 184 18.38 11.06 -2.95
CA ARG A 184 18.88 12.05 -3.92
C ARG A 184 18.93 13.46 -3.32
N ALA A 185 17.90 13.84 -2.56
CA ALA A 185 17.86 15.13 -1.89
C ALA A 185 18.98 15.27 -0.83
N LEU A 186 19.29 14.19 -0.11
CA LEU A 186 20.29 14.18 0.97
C LEU A 186 21.73 13.99 0.47
N LEU A 187 21.95 13.07 -0.47
CA LEU A 187 23.29 12.63 -0.86
C LEU A 187 23.81 13.36 -2.11
N GLU A 188 22.97 13.54 -3.13
CA GLU A 188 23.38 14.18 -4.39
C GLU A 188 23.29 15.70 -4.28
N LEU A 189 22.10 16.20 -3.89
CA LEU A 189 21.83 17.64 -3.83
C LEU A 189 22.26 18.28 -2.51
N GLN A 190 22.45 17.47 -1.46
CA GLN A 190 22.86 17.91 -0.13
C GLN A 190 22.01 19.09 0.37
N LEU A 191 20.69 19.00 0.20
CA LEU A 191 19.77 20.06 0.58
C LEU A 191 19.82 20.28 2.10
N PRO A 192 19.74 21.54 2.56
CA PRO A 192 19.60 21.82 3.98
C PRO A 192 18.26 21.30 4.51
N ALA A 193 18.22 20.96 5.80
CA ALA A 193 17.05 20.34 6.44
C ALA A 193 15.77 21.16 6.26
N GLU A 194 15.86 22.49 6.29
CA GLU A 194 14.72 23.38 6.08
C GLU A 194 14.18 23.27 4.65
N GLU A 195 15.04 23.29 3.62
CA GLU A 195 14.58 23.16 2.23
C GLU A 195 13.95 21.80 1.95
N LEU A 196 14.48 20.74 2.57
CA LEU A 196 13.91 19.40 2.47
C LEU A 196 12.54 19.32 3.15
N TYR A 197 12.39 19.90 4.34
CA TYR A 197 11.10 20.00 5.01
C TYR A 197 10.07 20.77 4.18
N GLN A 198 10.47 21.92 3.62
CA GLN A 198 9.62 22.70 2.71
C GLN A 198 9.29 21.94 1.42
N ALA A 199 10.16 21.05 0.93
CA ALA A 199 9.84 20.17 -0.19
C ALA A 199 8.72 19.19 0.18
N PHE A 200 8.80 18.54 1.35
CA PHE A 200 7.75 17.64 1.84
C PHE A 200 6.40 18.35 2.02
N CYS A 201 6.40 19.54 2.63
CA CYS A 201 5.19 20.35 2.78
C CYS A 201 4.57 20.68 1.41
N ARG A 202 5.37 21.11 0.43
CA ARG A 202 4.88 21.40 -0.93
C ARG A 202 4.30 20.17 -1.61
N SER A 203 4.89 18.99 -1.45
CA SER A 203 4.35 17.74 -1.99
C SER A 203 2.99 17.40 -1.37
N ILE A 204 2.86 17.51 -0.05
CA ILE A 204 1.62 17.27 0.69
C ILE A 204 0.53 18.27 0.26
N GLU A 205 0.86 19.56 0.22
CA GLU A 205 -0.05 20.62 -0.22
C GLU A 205 -0.53 20.39 -1.65
N SER A 206 0.37 20.05 -2.56
CA SER A 206 0.03 19.78 -3.97
C SER A 206 -0.96 18.62 -4.10
N VAL A 207 -0.76 17.54 -3.34
CA VAL A 207 -1.70 16.40 -3.30
C VAL A 207 -3.04 16.84 -2.71
N ASN A 208 -3.03 17.58 -1.59
CA ASN A 208 -4.25 18.05 -0.94
C ASN A 208 -5.06 19.02 -1.80
N VAL A 209 -4.42 19.85 -2.63
CA VAL A 209 -5.12 20.70 -3.61
C VAL A 209 -5.92 19.83 -4.60
N ILE A 210 -5.32 18.75 -5.10
CA ILE A 210 -5.98 17.83 -6.04
C ILE A 210 -7.14 17.12 -5.32
N VAL A 211 -6.89 16.59 -4.13
CA VAL A 211 -7.91 15.90 -3.32
C VAL A 211 -9.09 16.83 -3.02
N ALA A 212 -8.85 18.07 -2.62
CA ALA A 212 -9.90 19.04 -2.31
C ALA A 212 -10.69 19.47 -3.55
N THR A 213 -10.03 19.57 -4.71
CA THR A 213 -10.66 19.98 -5.97
C THR A 213 -11.66 18.94 -6.49
N TYR A 214 -11.35 17.65 -6.30
CA TYR A 214 -12.15 16.54 -6.83
C TYR A 214 -12.86 15.73 -5.73
N ASN A 215 -13.03 16.30 -4.53
CA ASN A 215 -13.62 15.57 -3.41
C ASN A 215 -15.06 15.13 -3.69
N ASP A 216 -15.39 13.88 -3.35
CA ASP A 216 -16.77 13.36 -3.34
C ASP A 216 -17.30 13.44 -1.90
N GLU A 217 -18.48 14.01 -1.69
CA GLU A 217 -19.14 14.11 -0.37
C GLU A 217 -19.27 12.74 0.31
N ALA A 218 -19.43 11.66 -0.46
CA ALA A 218 -19.54 10.31 0.07
C ALA A 218 -18.22 9.75 0.63
N LEU A 219 -17.08 10.30 0.22
CA LEU A 219 -15.75 9.81 0.59
C LEU A 219 -15.27 10.39 1.94
N GLY A 220 -15.85 11.52 2.35
CA GLY A 220 -15.49 12.22 3.58
C GLY A 220 -14.19 13.02 3.44
N ASP A 221 -13.45 13.16 4.55
CA ASP A 221 -12.14 13.82 4.55
C ASP A 221 -11.02 12.82 4.20
N VAL A 222 -10.52 12.94 2.97
CA VAL A 222 -9.39 12.17 2.43
C VAL A 222 -8.12 12.99 2.29
N GLN A 223 -8.03 14.17 2.91
CA GLN A 223 -6.80 14.94 2.90
C GLN A 223 -5.68 14.17 3.59
N VAL A 224 -4.50 14.21 2.97
CA VAL A 224 -3.27 13.61 3.49
C VAL A 224 -2.65 14.58 4.49
N ASP A 225 -2.41 14.11 5.71
CA ASP A 225 -1.89 14.92 6.80
C ASP A 225 -0.79 14.13 7.51
N PRO A 226 0.42 14.70 7.70
CA PRO A 226 1.50 14.04 8.43
C PRO A 226 1.22 13.86 9.93
N THR A 227 0.24 14.58 10.48
CA THR A 227 -0.16 14.54 11.90
C THR A 227 -1.40 13.70 12.16
N LYS A 228 -2.08 13.21 11.13
CA LYS A 228 -3.18 12.25 11.31
C LYS A 228 -2.62 10.99 11.97
N GLU A 229 -2.96 10.79 13.24
CA GLU A 229 -2.79 9.48 13.86
C GLU A 229 -3.57 8.46 13.03
N LEU A 230 -2.93 7.35 12.68
CA LEU A 230 -3.60 6.20 12.08
C LEU A 230 -4.66 5.72 13.08
N SER A 231 -5.90 6.19 12.94
CA SER A 231 -7.01 5.67 13.73
C SER A 231 -7.07 4.15 13.47
N PRO A 232 -7.03 3.30 14.51
CA PRO A 232 -6.92 1.85 14.29
C PRO A 232 -8.07 1.28 13.46
N LEU A 233 -9.21 1.97 13.42
CA LEU A 233 -10.41 1.62 12.68
C LEU A 233 -11.18 2.92 12.39
N ASP A 234 -10.94 3.53 11.23
CA ASP A 234 -11.95 4.45 10.68
C ASP A 234 -13.25 3.65 10.47
N PRO A 235 -14.36 4.01 11.13
CA PRO A 235 -15.59 3.21 11.13
C PRO A 235 -16.26 3.07 9.76
N VAL A 236 -15.78 3.79 8.75
CA VAL A 236 -16.31 3.77 7.37
C VAL A 236 -16.17 2.40 6.70
N PHE A 237 -15.21 1.56 7.12
CA PHE A 237 -15.05 0.21 6.60
C PHE A 237 -15.88 -0.87 7.33
N THR A 238 -16.64 -0.48 8.35
CA THR A 238 -17.51 -1.40 9.12
C THR A 238 -18.99 -1.32 8.77
N SER A 239 -19.42 -0.33 7.98
CA SER A 239 -20.80 -0.24 7.53
C SER A 239 -21.04 -1.10 6.29
N GLY A 240 -21.22 -2.41 6.51
CA GLY A 240 -22.08 -3.18 5.61
C GLY A 240 -23.48 -2.55 5.58
N PRO A 241 -24.27 -2.77 4.50
CA PRO A 241 -25.62 -2.23 4.44
C PRO A 241 -26.42 -2.79 5.62
N SER A 242 -26.87 -1.91 6.51
CA SER A 242 -27.86 -2.27 7.52
C SER A 242 -29.15 -2.73 6.81
N PRO A 243 -29.83 -3.78 7.32
CA PRO A 243 -31.03 -4.34 6.70
C PRO A 243 -32.19 -3.34 6.60
#